data_AF-A0A1W6AJF4-F1
#
_entry.id   AF-A0A1W6AJF4-F1
#
_cell.length_a   1.000
_cell.length_b   1.000
_cell.length_c   1.000
_cell.angle_alpha   90.00
_cell.angle_beta   90.00
_cell.angle_gamma   90.00
#
_symmetry.space_group_name_H-M   'P 1'
#
loop_
_entity.id
_entity.type
_entity.pdbx_description
1 polymer ?
#
loop_
_entity_poly.entity_id
_entity_poly.type
_entity_poly.pdbx_seq_one_letter_code
_entity_poly.pdbx_strand_id
1 'polypeptide(L)'
;MNVLIRDLDASLVKRIDELAKAKKISRQEFLHRYISNLAVLQDMKDLQDKHIELQKQSMILIKQNTQAMNRMLRVIEEIELENE
;
A
#
# COMPACT_ATOMS: atom_id res chain seq x y z
N MET A 1 29.42 1.71 -1.01
CA MET A 1 29.54 1.66 0.47
C MET A 1 29.43 0.19 0.86
N ASN A 2 30.34 -0.33 1.70
CA ASN A 2 30.38 -1.77 2.02
C ASN A 2 29.77 -2.02 3.39
N VAL A 3 28.86 -2.98 3.49
CA VAL A 3 28.23 -3.41 4.75
C VAL A 3 28.72 -4.81 5.09
N LEU A 4 29.32 -4.98 6.26
CA LEU A 4 29.74 -6.27 6.81
C LEU A 4 28.76 -6.68 7.90
N ILE A 5 28.06 -7.79 7.67
CA ILE A 5 27.17 -8.39 8.67
C ILE A 5 27.97 -9.42 9.46
N ARG A 6 28.08 -9.22 10.78
CA ARG A 6 28.80 -10.11 11.70
C ARG A 6 27.80 -10.94 12.52
N ASP A 7 28.30 -12.00 13.15
CA ASP A 7 27.52 -12.85 14.07
C ASP A 7 26.30 -13.51 13.44
N LEU A 8 26.40 -13.92 12.17
CA LEU A 8 25.36 -14.72 11.52
C LEU A 8 25.53 -16.20 11.86
N ASP A 9 24.45 -16.84 12.32
CA ASP A 9 24.44 -18.27 12.54
C ASP A 9 24.73 -19.03 11.23
N ALA A 10 25.57 -20.07 11.31
CA ALA A 10 25.97 -20.85 10.15
C ALA A 10 24.77 -21.50 9.43
N SER A 11 23.70 -21.82 10.17
CA SER A 11 22.45 -22.35 9.63
C SER A 11 21.71 -21.31 8.79
N LEU A 12 21.73 -20.05 9.22
CA LEU A 12 21.16 -18.92 8.49
C LEU A 12 21.94 -18.64 7.20
N VAL A 13 23.27 -18.69 7.24
CA VAL A 13 24.11 -18.52 6.05
C VAL A 13 23.82 -19.60 5.01
N LYS A 14 23.65 -20.86 5.44
CA LYS A 14 23.27 -21.96 4.54
C LYS A 14 21.92 -21.69 3.87
N ARG A 15 20.92 -21.27 4.65
CA ARG A 15 19.60 -20.98 4.12
C ARG A 15 19.60 -19.82 3.12
N ILE A 16 20.41 -18.78 3.36
CA ILE A 16 20.61 -17.68 2.39
C ILE A 16 21.26 -18.20 1.11
N ASP A 17 22.25 -19.10 1.22
CA ASP A 17 22.90 -19.70 0.06
C ASP A 17 21.94 -20.55 -0.78
N GLU A 18 21.08 -21.33 -0.12
CA GLU A 18 20.03 -22.12 -0.78
C GLU A 18 19.02 -21.21 -1.52
N LEU A 19 18.59 -20.12 -0.88
CA LEU A 19 17.68 -19.16 -1.49
C LEU A 19 18.31 -18.43 -2.69
N ALA A 20 19.60 -18.09 -2.59
CA ALA A 20 20.36 -17.50 -3.69
C ALA A 20 20.50 -18.48 -4.87
N LYS A 21 20.84 -19.74 -4.58
CA LYS A 21 20.91 -20.81 -5.59
C LYS A 21 19.58 -21.09 -6.27
N ALA A 22 18.49 -21.14 -5.51
CA ALA A 22 17.14 -21.33 -6.05
C ALA A 22 16.77 -20.22 -7.06
N LYS A 23 17.22 -18.99 -6.80
CA LYS A 23 17.02 -17.84 -7.70
C LYS A 23 18.12 -17.69 -8.77
N LYS A 24 19.11 -18.59 -8.82
CA LYS A 24 20.28 -18.54 -9.72
C LYS A 24 21.04 -17.22 -9.66
N ILE A 25 21.14 -16.62 -8.47
CA ILE A 25 21.87 -15.37 -8.23
C ILE A 25 22.97 -15.57 -7.19
N SER A 26 23.95 -14.66 -7.16
CA SER A 26 24.99 -14.71 -6.14
C SER A 26 24.42 -14.37 -4.76
N ARG A 27 25.07 -14.88 -3.70
CA ARG A 27 24.69 -14.56 -2.31
C ARG A 27 24.70 -13.06 -2.04
N GLN A 28 25.68 -12.35 -2.61
CA GLN A 28 25.79 -10.88 -2.48
C GLN A 28 24.64 -10.17 -3.20
N GLU A 29 24.30 -10.57 -4.43
CA GLU A 29 23.19 -9.97 -5.16
C GLU A 29 21.85 -10.28 -4.48
N PHE A 30 21.69 -11.48 -3.91
CA PHE A 30 20.52 -11.83 -3.12
C PHE A 30 20.36 -10.91 -1.91
N LEU A 31 21.43 -10.71 -1.13
CA LEU A 31 21.44 -9.82 0.03
C LEU A 31 21.19 -8.36 -0.38
N HIS A 32 21.83 -7.90 -1.46
CA HIS A 32 21.65 -6.56 -1.98
C HIS A 32 20.20 -6.30 -2.39
N ARG A 33 19.58 -7.20 -3.18
CA ARG A 33 18.16 -7.11 -3.52
C ARG A 33 17.26 -7.17 -2.30
N TYR A 34 17.56 -8.03 -1.33
CA TYR A 34 16.72 -8.19 -0.14
C TYR A 34 16.74 -6.92 0.73
N ILE A 35 17.91 -6.34 0.95
CA ILE A 35 18.08 -5.09 1.71
C ILE A 35 17.45 -3.91 0.95
N SER A 36 17.67 -3.80 -0.36
CA SER A 36 17.05 -2.77 -1.19
C SER A 36 15.53 -2.89 -1.20
N ASN A 37 14.99 -4.11 -1.32
CA ASN A 37 13.56 -4.34 -1.23
C ASN A 37 13.02 -4.02 0.16
N LEU A 38 13.76 -4.29 1.24
CA LEU A 38 13.35 -3.92 2.60
C LEU A 38 13.24 -2.39 2.76
N ALA A 39 14.21 -1.65 2.25
CA ALA A 39 14.17 -0.19 2.25
C ALA A 39 12.94 0.33 1.48
N VAL A 40 12.73 -0.18 0.26
CA VAL A 40 11.60 0.22 -0.59
C VAL A 40 10.26 -0.26 -0.04
N LEU A 41 10.20 -1.40 0.64
CA LEU A 41 8.98 -1.96 1.22
C LEU A 41 8.38 -1.04 2.27
N GLN A 42 9.22 -0.39 3.08
CA GLN A 42 8.75 0.56 4.07
C GLN A 42 8.13 1.79 3.39
N ASP A 43 8.81 2.37 2.40
CA ASP A 43 8.28 3.47 1.59
C ASP A 43 6.99 3.09 0.84
N MET A 44 6.94 1.88 0.27
CA MET A 44 5.75 1.36 -0.40
C MET A 44 4.57 1.16 0.57
N LYS A 45 4.84 0.72 1.80
CA LYS A 45 3.82 0.51 2.81
C LYS A 45 3.23 1.84 3.27
N ASP A 46 4.07 2.83 3.56
CA ASP A 46 3.64 4.20 3.86
C ASP A 46 2.82 4.81 2.71
N LEU A 47 3.23 4.56 1.46
CA LEU A 47 2.49 5.00 0.28
C LEU A 47 1.13 4.30 0.15
N GLN A 48 1.07 2.99 0.41
CA GLN A 48 -0.20 2.23 0.42
C GLN A 48 -1.14 2.73 1.52
N ASP A 49 -0.65 2.96 2.73
CA ASP A 49 -1.46 3.48 3.84
C ASP A 49 -2.07 4.85 3.48
N LYS A 50 -1.27 5.76 2.91
CA LYS A 50 -1.77 7.06 2.40
C LYS A 50 -2.83 6.90 1.31
N HIS A 51 -2.64 5.96 0.38
CA HIS A 51 -3.64 5.70 -0.66
C HIS A 51 -4.94 5.15 -0.08
N ILE A 52 -4.88 4.24 0.89
CA ILE A 52 -6.07 3.69 1.58
C ILE A 52 -6.81 4.82 2.31
N GLU A 53 -6.08 5.71 2.98
CA GLU A 53 -6.68 6.86 3.66
C GLU A 53 -7.38 7.81 2.69
N LEU A 54 -6.71 8.18 1.59
CA LEU A 54 -7.30 9.03 0.54
C LEU A 54 -8.54 8.40 -0.10
N GLN A 55 -8.52 7.08 -0.32
CA GLN A 55 -9.65 6.35 -0.87
C GLN A 55 -10.85 6.36 0.10
N LYS A 56 -10.60 6.17 1.40
CA LYS A 56 -11.65 6.29 2.43
C LYS A 56 -12.25 7.69 2.47
N GLN A 57 -11.41 8.72 2.44
CA GLN A 57 -11.86 10.12 2.41
C GLN A 57 -12.72 10.40 1.18
N SER A 58 -12.26 9.97 0.00
CA SER A 58 -13.01 10.11 -1.25
C SER A 58 -14.37 9.41 -1.18
N MET A 59 -14.43 8.20 -0.61
CA MET A 59 -15.67 7.45 -0.48
C MET A 59 -16.66 8.11 0.49
N ILE A 60 -16.16 8.72 1.58
CA ILE A 60 -16.97 9.52 2.51
C ILE A 60 -17.55 10.74 1.79
N LEU A 61 -16.74 11.48 1.04
CA LEU A 61 -17.18 12.65 0.29
C LEU A 61 -18.21 12.29 -0.77
N ILE A 62 -18.01 11.20 -1.52
CA ILE A 62 -18.98 10.72 -2.50
C ILE A 62 -20.30 10.39 -1.80
N LYS A 63 -20.26 9.65 -0.68
CA LYS A 63 -21.46 9.31 0.09
C LYS A 63 -22.20 10.56 0.58
N GLN A 64 -21.48 11.55 1.09
CA GLN A 64 -22.07 12.81 1.54
C GLN A 64 -22.70 13.59 0.38
N ASN A 65 -22.02 13.67 -0.76
CA ASN A 65 -22.55 14.31 -1.97
C ASN A 65 -23.80 13.58 -2.46
N THR A 66 -23.79 12.25 -2.52
CA THR A 66 -24.98 11.47 -2.89
C THR A 66 -26.14 11.73 -1.92
N GLN A 67 -25.88 11.83 -0.62
CA GLN A 67 -26.93 12.18 0.36
C GLN A 67 -27.47 13.59 0.15
N ALA A 68 -26.61 14.57 -0.12
CA ALA A 68 -27.00 15.94 -0.41
C ALA A 68 -27.85 16.02 -1.69
N MET A 69 -27.43 15.35 -2.76
CA MET A 69 -28.18 15.28 -4.02
C MET A 69 -29.56 14.62 -3.82
N ASN A 70 -29.64 13.53 -3.06
CA ASN A 70 -30.94 12.90 -2.77
C ASN A 70 -31.88 13.80 -1.96
N ARG A 71 -31.33 14.60 -1.03
CA ARG A 71 -32.13 15.59 -0.29
C ARG A 71 -32.60 16.70 -1.23
N MET A 72 -31.73 17.16 -2.12
CA MET A 72 -32.06 18.20 -3.08
C MET A 72 -33.13 17.72 -4.07
N LEU A 73 -33.07 16.47 -4.52
CA LEU A 73 -34.07 15.85 -5.36
C LEU A 73 -35.45 15.86 -4.69
N ARG A 74 -35.54 15.44 -3.42
CA ARG A 74 -36.82 15.47 -2.67
C ARG A 74 -37.42 16.86 -2.57
N VAL A 75 -36.60 17.87 -2.28
CA VAL A 75 -37.09 19.25 -2.19
C VAL A 75 -37.61 19.74 -3.54
N ILE A 76 -36.96 19.35 -4.64
CA ILE A 76 -37.45 19.67 -5.99
C ILE A 76 -38.78 18.97 -6.27
N GLU A 77 -38.90 17.67 -5.93
CA GLU A 77 -40.16 16.92 -6.07
C GLU A 77 -41.30 17.54 -5.25
N GLU A 78 -41.02 17.97 -4.01
CA GLU A 78 -42.00 18.66 -3.15
C GLU A 78 -42.45 20.00 -3.75
N ILE A 79 -41.53 20.77 -4.33
CA ILE A 79 -41.85 22.05 -4.99
C ILE A 79 -42.68 21.83 -6.26
N GLU A 80 -42.38 20.80 -7.07
CA GLU A 80 -43.17 20.53 -8.27
C GLU A 80 -44.61 20.12 -7.92
N LEU A 81 -44.81 19.32 -6.87
CA LEU A 81 -46.14 18.90 -6.39
C LEU A 81 -46.97 20.05 -5.79
N GLU A 82 -46.35 21.07 -5.22
CA GLU A 82 -47.07 22.26 -4.71
C GLU A 82 -47.48 23.24 -5.83
N ASN A 83 -46.91 23.10 -7.05
CA ASN A 83 -47.19 23.98 -8.19
C ASN A 83 -48.19 23.38 -9.22
N GLU A 84 -48.66 22.15 -9.02
CA GLU A 84 -49.79 21.52 -9.75
C GLU A 84 -51.12 21.69 -9.00
#